data_AF-A0A6P5ADM4-F1
#
_entry.id   AF-A0A6P5ADM4-F1
#
_cell.length_a   1.000
_cell.length_b   1.000
_cell.length_c   1.000
_cell.angle_alpha   90.00
_cell.angle_beta   90.00
_cell.angle_gamma   90.00
#
_symmetry.space_group_name_H-M   'P 1'
#
loop_
_entity.id
_entity.type
_entity.pdbx_description
1 polymer ?
#
loop_
_entity_poly.entity_id
_entity_poly.type
_entity_poly.pdbx_seq_one_letter_code
_entity_poly.pdbx_strand_id
1 'polypeptide(L)'
;MGNFPGHATPGSIFLFFAIWWTIRYSVMWASRMGGRKTSSAVCWKNAPLLCRFLSRVPMEGLCKILFPLTGLLGEQMAAHWTLIDPVTGQFHMLGNWQHTTMYLFFALSGFFDVLIALKAPVPSGIDHLSMSLAYAVEGVLFFYHLHGRADLDVRLHKLLLLAVAPCVTVSSLEAWRPNTLLLPMVRAAFTLVQGTWFWQVGWILYPPFPGHEWDLESHENMMFVSTAFCWHILGILLFMCVVYTVVYHIYQAKEKQRGTELELGPLSSHMLQAHSDSELD
;
A
#
# COMPACT_ATOMS: atom_id res chain seq x y z
N MET A 1 13.53 -21.06 6.94
CA MET A 1 13.40 -20.36 8.25
C MET A 1 13.31 -18.88 7.96
N GLY A 2 12.46 -18.15 8.69
CA GLY A 2 12.39 -16.70 8.56
C GLY A 2 13.56 -16.01 9.27
N ASN A 3 13.70 -14.71 9.06
CA ASN A 3 14.57 -13.85 9.84
C ASN A 3 13.91 -12.46 9.96
N PHE A 4 14.47 -11.58 10.80
CA PHE A 4 13.91 -10.25 11.00
C PHE A 4 13.80 -9.46 9.67
N PRO A 5 14.85 -9.34 8.82
CA PRO A 5 14.74 -8.65 7.54
C PRO A 5 13.66 -9.22 6.61
N GLY A 6 13.46 -10.54 6.63
CA GLY A 6 12.46 -11.26 5.83
C GLY A 6 11.02 -10.91 6.23
N HIS A 7 10.80 -10.37 7.43
CA HIS A 7 9.49 -9.85 7.86
C HIS A 7 9.42 -8.32 7.74
N ALA A 8 10.46 -7.62 8.15
CA ALA A 8 10.50 -6.16 8.12
C ALA A 8 10.46 -5.59 6.69
N THR A 9 11.07 -6.28 5.72
CA THR A 9 11.10 -5.84 4.31
C THR A 9 9.70 -5.85 3.66
N PRO A 10 8.97 -6.98 3.61
CA PRO A 10 7.61 -6.98 3.08
C PRO A 10 6.69 -6.06 3.89
N GLY A 11 6.83 -6.04 5.22
CA GLY A 11 6.07 -5.12 6.08
C GLY A 11 6.26 -3.66 5.69
N SER A 12 7.49 -3.23 5.43
CA SER A 12 7.81 -1.86 5.00
C SER A 12 7.24 -1.53 3.62
N ILE A 13 7.28 -2.47 2.68
CA ILE A 13 6.70 -2.29 1.33
C ILE A 13 5.17 -2.11 1.44
N PHE A 14 4.50 -2.96 2.20
CA PHE A 14 3.06 -2.84 2.43
C PHE A 14 2.70 -1.51 3.11
N LEU A 15 3.43 -1.10 4.15
CA LEU A 15 3.22 0.19 4.82
C LEU A 15 3.40 1.37 3.86
N PHE A 16 4.45 1.36 3.03
CA PHE A 16 4.70 2.40 2.05
C PHE A 16 3.50 2.61 1.12
N PHE A 17 3.03 1.53 0.49
CA PHE A 17 1.87 1.61 -0.40
C PHE A 17 0.58 1.96 0.34
N ALA A 18 0.36 1.40 1.52
CA ALA A 18 -0.86 1.63 2.27
C ALA A 18 -0.97 3.07 2.81
N ILE A 19 0.14 3.68 3.24
CA ILE A 19 0.20 5.10 3.61
C ILE A 19 -0.04 5.97 2.38
N TRP A 20 0.64 5.67 1.26
CA TRP A 20 0.43 6.37 -0.01
C TRP A 20 -1.05 6.35 -0.43
N TRP A 21 -1.69 5.19 -0.38
CA TRP A 21 -3.11 5.01 -0.68
C TRP A 21 -4.01 5.76 0.31
N THR A 22 -3.71 5.71 1.61
CA THR A 22 -4.46 6.43 2.66
C THR A 22 -4.46 7.94 2.41
N ILE A 23 -3.32 8.52 2.03
CA ILE A 23 -3.21 9.94 1.67
C ILE A 23 -3.96 10.23 0.37
N ARG A 24 -3.80 9.40 -0.66
CA ARG A 24 -4.50 9.58 -1.95
C ARG A 24 -6.02 9.56 -1.77
N TYR A 25 -6.54 8.58 -1.03
CA TYR A 25 -7.98 8.41 -0.84
C TYR A 25 -8.58 9.42 0.12
N SER A 26 -7.82 9.94 1.09
CA SER A 26 -8.29 11.04 1.94
C SER A 26 -8.46 12.35 1.17
N VAL A 27 -7.55 12.67 0.23
CA VAL A 27 -7.72 13.83 -0.69
C VAL A 27 -8.93 13.63 -1.61
N MET A 28 -9.11 12.42 -2.16
CA MET A 28 -10.29 12.10 -2.98
C MET A 28 -11.60 12.21 -2.18
N TRP A 29 -11.58 11.77 -0.92
CA TRP A 29 -12.74 11.86 -0.04
C TRP A 29 -13.08 13.32 0.30
N ALA A 30 -12.07 14.11 0.66
CA ALA A 30 -12.25 15.53 1.00
C ALA A 30 -12.82 16.34 -0.16
N SER A 31 -12.35 16.07 -1.39
CA SER A 31 -12.86 16.75 -2.59
C SER A 31 -14.33 16.39 -2.90
N ARG A 32 -14.74 15.13 -2.70
CA ARG A 32 -16.14 14.70 -2.84
C ARG A 32 -17.06 15.36 -1.80
N MET A 33 -16.60 15.49 -0.56
CA MET A 33 -17.36 16.15 0.51
C MET A 33 -17.48 17.68 0.32
N GLY A 34 -16.50 18.31 -0.33
CA GLY A 34 -16.51 19.74 -0.66
C GLY A 34 -17.43 20.15 -1.82
N GLY A 35 -18.31 19.28 -2.30
CA GLY A 35 -19.34 19.62 -3.30
C GLY A 35 -18.86 19.71 -4.75
N ARG A 36 -17.61 19.40 -5.07
CA ARG A 36 -17.10 19.35 -6.46
C ARG A 36 -16.92 17.90 -6.94
N LYS A 37 -17.58 17.54 -8.04
CA LYS A 37 -17.27 16.33 -8.82
C LYS A 37 -15.86 16.48 -9.38
N THR A 38 -14.88 15.76 -8.82
CA THR A 38 -13.56 15.73 -9.44
C THR A 38 -13.62 14.92 -10.72
N SER A 39 -13.43 15.57 -11.86
CA SER A 39 -12.55 14.99 -12.87
C SER A 39 -11.18 14.84 -12.20
N SER A 40 -10.52 13.70 -12.38
CA SER A 40 -9.36 13.15 -11.65
C SER A 40 -8.08 14.03 -11.58
N ALA A 41 -8.19 15.33 -11.90
CA ALA A 41 -7.13 16.32 -12.04
C ALA A 41 -7.12 17.37 -10.91
N VAL A 42 -7.69 17.07 -9.74
CA VAL A 42 -7.68 17.98 -8.58
C VAL A 42 -6.48 17.68 -7.68
N CYS A 43 -5.32 17.85 -8.28
CA CYS A 43 -4.07 18.39 -7.73
C CYS A 43 -3.17 18.51 -8.98
N TRP A 44 -2.08 19.27 -8.99
CA TRP A 44 -1.12 19.33 -10.12
C TRP A 44 -1.43 20.24 -11.33
N LYS A 45 -2.44 21.12 -11.32
CA LYS A 45 -2.49 22.16 -12.38
C LYS A 45 -1.38 23.22 -12.24
N ASN A 46 -0.88 23.44 -11.01
CA ASN A 46 0.19 24.41 -10.71
C ASN A 46 1.46 23.74 -10.14
N ALA A 47 1.63 22.43 -10.29
CA ALA A 47 2.85 21.77 -9.80
C ALA A 47 4.01 21.96 -10.81
N PRO A 48 5.27 22.10 -10.34
CA PRO A 48 6.43 22.33 -11.20
C PRO A 48 6.53 21.27 -12.33
N LEU A 49 7.21 21.60 -13.44
CA LEU A 49 7.30 20.75 -14.64
C LEU A 49 7.69 19.28 -14.34
N LEU A 50 8.62 19.08 -13.40
CA LEU A 50 9.02 17.75 -12.89
C LEU A 50 7.84 17.00 -12.26
N CYS A 51 7.02 17.71 -11.50
CA CYS A 51 5.82 17.18 -10.90
C CYS A 51 4.76 16.81 -11.96
N ARG A 52 4.62 17.61 -13.02
CA ARG A 52 3.73 17.30 -14.15
C ARG A 52 4.24 16.10 -14.97
N PHE A 53 5.54 15.90 -15.07
CA PHE A 53 6.16 14.72 -15.67
C PHE A 53 5.95 13.46 -14.81
N LEU A 54 6.19 13.55 -13.50
CA LEU A 54 5.88 12.49 -12.53
C LEU A 54 4.38 12.13 -12.50
N SER A 55 3.49 13.09 -12.76
CA SER A 55 2.05 12.84 -12.87
C SER A 55 1.65 12.05 -14.13
N ARG A 56 2.54 11.98 -15.15
CA ARG A 56 2.35 11.18 -16.37
C ARG A 56 2.99 9.80 -16.31
N VAL A 57 3.93 9.60 -15.38
CA VAL A 57 4.60 8.31 -15.18
C VAL A 57 3.75 7.48 -14.20
N PRO A 58 3.46 6.20 -14.49
CA PRO A 58 2.75 5.31 -13.56
C PRO A 58 3.64 4.92 -12.38
N MET A 59 3.96 5.89 -11.50
CA MET A 59 4.88 5.68 -10.38
C MET A 59 4.46 4.53 -9.47
N GLU A 60 3.16 4.39 -9.21
CA GLU A 60 2.63 3.28 -8.42
C GLU A 60 2.95 1.92 -9.08
N GLY A 61 2.65 1.78 -10.38
CA GLY A 61 2.96 0.58 -11.15
C GLY A 61 4.45 0.29 -11.24
N LEU A 62 5.27 1.31 -11.47
CA LEU A 62 6.73 1.17 -11.48
C LEU A 62 7.27 0.73 -10.12
N CYS A 63 6.81 1.31 -9.01
CA CYS A 63 7.22 0.87 -7.67
C CYS A 63 6.77 -0.57 -7.40
N LYS A 64 5.56 -0.96 -7.82
CA LYS A 64 5.06 -2.34 -7.71
C LYS A 64 5.85 -3.34 -8.57
N ILE A 65 6.55 -2.89 -9.61
CA ILE A 65 7.49 -3.72 -10.38
C ILE A 65 8.85 -3.75 -9.68
N LEU A 66 9.41 -2.57 -9.38
CA LEU A 66 10.79 -2.44 -8.91
C LEU A 66 10.99 -3.08 -7.53
N PHE A 67 10.12 -2.82 -6.55
CA PHE A 67 10.33 -3.35 -5.19
C PHE A 67 10.29 -4.89 -5.15
N PRO A 68 9.28 -5.57 -5.74
CA PRO A 68 9.28 -7.03 -5.76
C PRO A 68 10.39 -7.60 -6.64
N LEU A 69 10.76 -6.97 -7.77
CA LEU A 69 11.91 -7.45 -8.55
C LEU A 69 13.23 -7.37 -7.77
N THR A 70 13.46 -6.32 -6.99
CA THR A 70 14.62 -6.25 -6.10
C THR A 70 14.59 -7.37 -5.06
N GLY A 71 13.43 -7.64 -4.45
CA GLY A 71 13.23 -8.76 -3.53
C GLY A 71 13.52 -10.11 -4.18
N LEU A 72 12.96 -10.34 -5.39
CA LEU A 72 13.19 -11.54 -6.18
C LEU A 72 14.67 -11.76 -6.47
N LEU A 73 15.38 -10.73 -6.93
CA LEU A 73 16.81 -10.83 -7.21
C LEU A 73 17.60 -11.16 -5.95
N GLY A 74 17.25 -10.55 -4.80
CA GLY A 74 17.87 -10.87 -3.51
C GLY A 74 17.67 -12.33 -3.10
N GLU A 75 16.44 -12.83 -3.19
CA GLU A 75 16.10 -14.23 -2.87
C GLU A 75 16.81 -15.22 -3.81
N GLN A 76 16.85 -14.93 -5.11
CA GLN A 76 17.47 -15.82 -6.09
C GLN A 76 18.99 -15.81 -6.03
N MET A 77 19.61 -14.66 -5.72
CA MET A 77 21.03 -14.57 -5.42
C MET A 77 21.39 -15.42 -4.19
N ALA A 78 20.57 -15.36 -3.14
CA ALA A 78 20.75 -16.19 -1.94
C ALA A 78 20.55 -17.68 -2.23
N ALA A 79 19.59 -18.04 -3.09
CA ALA A 79 19.33 -19.42 -3.48
C ALA A 79 20.26 -19.95 -4.60
N HIS A 80 21.25 -19.16 -5.04
CA HIS A 80 22.15 -19.48 -6.15
C HIS A 80 21.43 -19.89 -7.44
N TRP A 81 20.23 -19.36 -7.68
CA TRP A 81 19.38 -19.70 -8.83
C TRP A 81 19.10 -21.20 -8.97
N THR A 82 19.26 -21.97 -7.88
CA THR A 82 19.18 -23.42 -7.87
C THR A 82 17.92 -23.84 -7.12
N LEU A 83 17.00 -24.51 -7.82
CA LEU A 83 15.77 -25.04 -7.22
C LEU A 83 15.98 -26.45 -6.65
N ILE A 84 16.66 -27.29 -7.42
CA ILE A 84 17.01 -28.66 -7.03
C ILE A 84 18.53 -28.72 -7.01
N ASP A 85 19.08 -29.12 -5.87
CA ASP A 85 20.50 -29.36 -5.74
C ASP A 85 20.90 -30.53 -6.67
N PRO A 86 21.81 -30.31 -7.63
CA PRO A 86 22.18 -31.32 -8.61
C PRO A 86 22.91 -32.52 -8.00
N VAL A 87 23.47 -32.39 -6.79
CA VAL A 87 24.20 -33.45 -6.09
C VAL A 87 23.24 -34.30 -5.26
N THR A 88 22.35 -33.67 -4.49
CA THR A 88 21.47 -34.37 -3.55
C THR A 88 20.10 -34.73 -4.15
N GLY A 89 19.71 -34.10 -5.26
CA GLY A 89 18.38 -34.23 -5.86
C GLY A 89 17.24 -33.66 -5.01
N GLN A 90 17.57 -32.94 -3.92
CA GLN A 90 16.60 -32.35 -3.02
C GLN A 90 16.36 -30.87 -3.34
N PHE A 91 15.26 -30.32 -2.83
CA PHE A 91 15.00 -28.89 -2.95
C PHE A 91 16.05 -28.06 -2.21
N HIS A 92 16.67 -27.12 -2.92
CA HIS A 92 17.63 -26.17 -2.37
C HIS A 92 16.90 -24.88 -1.98
N MET A 93 16.94 -24.52 -0.69
CA MET A 93 16.40 -23.26 -0.17
C MET A 93 14.97 -22.94 -0.66
N LEU A 94 14.06 -23.92 -0.56
CA LEU A 94 12.71 -23.84 -1.13
C LEU A 94 11.90 -22.61 -0.68
N GLY A 95 12.14 -22.10 0.54
CA GLY A 95 11.50 -20.88 1.04
C GLY A 95 11.78 -19.65 0.17
N ASN A 96 13.00 -19.52 -0.35
CA ASN A 96 13.39 -18.40 -1.23
C ASN A 96 12.63 -18.46 -2.57
N TRP A 97 12.32 -19.67 -3.05
CA TRP A 97 11.47 -19.87 -4.23
C TRP A 97 10.00 -19.54 -3.97
N GLN A 98 9.49 -19.80 -2.75
CA GLN A 98 8.16 -19.34 -2.34
C GLN A 98 8.10 -17.80 -2.34
N HIS A 99 9.08 -17.12 -1.72
CA HIS A 99 9.16 -15.65 -1.74
C HIS A 99 9.28 -15.09 -3.15
N THR A 100 10.12 -15.72 -3.99
CA THR A 100 10.27 -15.34 -5.40
C THR A 100 8.96 -15.42 -6.16
N THR A 101 8.20 -16.50 -5.95
CA THR A 101 6.87 -16.66 -6.54
C THR A 101 5.94 -15.53 -6.09
N MET A 102 5.90 -15.24 -4.79
CA MET A 102 5.10 -14.13 -4.25
C MET A 102 5.47 -12.78 -4.90
N TYR A 103 6.77 -12.45 -4.95
CA TYR A 103 7.25 -11.21 -5.55
C TYR A 103 6.88 -11.08 -7.03
N LEU A 104 6.93 -12.18 -7.79
CA LEU A 104 6.57 -12.18 -9.21
C LEU A 104 5.12 -11.74 -9.44
N PHE A 105 4.17 -12.19 -8.61
CA PHE A 105 2.76 -11.80 -8.75
C PHE A 105 2.51 -10.34 -8.36
N PHE A 106 3.22 -9.80 -7.36
CA PHE A 106 3.17 -8.36 -7.06
C PHE A 106 3.78 -7.52 -8.21
N ALA A 107 4.88 -7.98 -8.81
CA ALA A 107 5.45 -7.35 -10.01
C ALA A 107 4.47 -7.38 -11.20
N LEU A 108 3.76 -8.49 -11.38
CA LEU A 108 2.73 -8.63 -12.41
C LEU A 108 1.57 -7.64 -12.21
N SER A 109 1.16 -7.37 -10.96
CA SER A 109 0.18 -6.33 -10.68
C SER A 109 0.68 -4.94 -11.10
N GLY A 110 1.94 -4.61 -10.78
CA GLY A 110 2.56 -3.36 -11.24
C GLY A 110 2.68 -3.26 -12.77
N PHE A 111 2.93 -4.38 -13.44
CA PHE A 111 2.96 -4.43 -14.90
C PHE A 111 1.62 -4.04 -15.52
N PHE A 112 0.50 -4.54 -14.99
CA PHE A 112 -0.83 -4.14 -15.48
C PHE A 112 -1.14 -2.67 -15.20
N ASP A 113 -0.73 -2.12 -14.06
CA ASP A 113 -0.85 -0.67 -13.78
C ASP A 113 -0.11 0.17 -14.84
N VAL A 114 1.09 -0.26 -15.25
CA VAL A 114 1.87 0.41 -16.30
C VAL A 114 1.19 0.30 -17.66
N LEU A 115 0.69 -0.89 -18.04
CA LEU A 115 -0.03 -1.08 -19.30
C LEU A 115 -1.26 -0.18 -19.41
N ILE A 116 -2.04 -0.06 -18.33
CA ILE A 116 -3.20 0.84 -18.28
C ILE A 116 -2.76 2.29 -18.47
N ALA A 117 -1.69 2.72 -17.81
CA ALA A 117 -1.17 4.09 -17.95
C ALA A 117 -0.65 4.38 -19.37
N LEU A 118 -0.11 3.37 -20.06
CA LEU A 118 0.30 3.43 -21.46
C LEU A 118 -0.87 3.30 -22.44
N LYS A 119 -2.13 3.18 -21.96
CA LYS A 119 -3.35 2.99 -22.75
C LYS A 119 -3.30 1.74 -23.65
N ALA A 120 -2.62 0.70 -23.19
CA ALA A 120 -2.62 -0.60 -23.87
C ALA A 120 -4.04 -1.20 -23.88
N PRO A 121 -4.40 -2.02 -24.88
CA PRO A 121 -5.73 -2.64 -24.99
C PRO A 121 -5.87 -3.81 -24.00
N VAL A 122 -6.04 -3.51 -22.73
CA VAL A 122 -6.25 -4.50 -21.66
C VAL A 122 -7.69 -4.47 -21.14
N PRO A 123 -8.23 -5.60 -20.61
CA PRO A 123 -9.56 -5.64 -20.01
C PRO A 123 -9.70 -4.64 -18.85
N SER A 124 -10.89 -4.06 -18.70
CA SER A 124 -11.20 -3.19 -17.56
C SER A 124 -11.15 -3.98 -16.25
N GLY A 125 -10.54 -3.39 -15.21
CA GLY A 125 -10.42 -3.99 -13.87
C GLY A 125 -9.28 -5.02 -13.72
N ILE A 126 -8.43 -5.19 -14.74
CA ILE A 126 -7.30 -6.14 -14.68
C ILE A 126 -6.24 -5.74 -13.63
N ASP A 127 -6.09 -4.45 -13.35
CA ASP A 127 -5.29 -3.91 -12.24
C ASP A 127 -5.78 -4.41 -10.88
N HIS A 128 -7.10 -4.34 -10.65
CA HIS A 128 -7.72 -4.81 -9.42
C HIS A 128 -7.66 -6.34 -9.27
N LEU A 129 -7.91 -7.07 -10.36
CA LEU A 129 -7.84 -8.53 -10.37
C LEU A 129 -6.43 -9.05 -10.20
N SER A 130 -5.43 -8.43 -10.84
CA SER A 130 -4.03 -8.80 -10.67
C SER A 130 -3.51 -8.51 -9.26
N MET A 131 -3.93 -7.39 -8.65
CA MET A 131 -3.64 -7.11 -7.24
C MET A 131 -4.30 -8.15 -6.31
N SER A 132 -5.57 -8.50 -6.56
CA SER A 132 -6.26 -9.57 -5.83
C SER A 132 -5.55 -10.91 -5.96
N LEU A 133 -5.04 -11.23 -7.15
CA LEU A 133 -4.30 -12.46 -7.42
C LEU A 133 -2.97 -12.48 -6.66
N ALA A 134 -2.27 -11.34 -6.59
CA ALA A 134 -1.04 -11.23 -5.79
C ALA A 134 -1.28 -11.52 -4.30
N TYR A 135 -2.31 -10.90 -3.70
CA TYR A 135 -2.70 -11.21 -2.33
C TYR A 135 -3.16 -12.67 -2.15
N ALA A 136 -3.82 -13.26 -3.15
CA ALA A 136 -4.27 -14.65 -3.08
C ALA A 136 -3.08 -15.61 -3.09
N VAL A 137 -2.09 -15.38 -3.97
CA VAL A 137 -0.86 -16.18 -4.03
C VAL A 137 -0.06 -16.04 -2.74
N GLU A 138 0.07 -14.82 -2.21
CA GLU A 138 0.62 -14.57 -0.88
C GLU A 138 -0.08 -15.44 0.18
N GLY A 139 -1.41 -15.37 0.24
CA GLY A 139 -2.21 -16.14 1.20
C GLY A 139 -2.02 -17.66 1.09
N VAL A 140 -1.98 -18.19 -0.15
CA VAL A 140 -1.73 -19.62 -0.39
C VAL A 140 -0.34 -20.04 0.10
N LEU A 141 0.70 -19.26 -0.23
CA LEU A 141 2.07 -19.57 0.17
C LEU A 141 2.24 -19.51 1.69
N PHE A 142 1.66 -18.50 2.35
CA PHE A 142 1.67 -18.41 3.81
C PHE A 142 0.92 -19.55 4.47
N PHE A 143 -0.25 -19.93 3.96
CA PHE A 143 -1.06 -20.99 4.55
C PHE A 143 -0.31 -22.32 4.63
N TYR A 144 0.36 -22.72 3.55
CA TYR A 144 1.07 -24.00 3.51
C TYR A 144 2.46 -23.97 4.15
N HIS A 145 3.05 -22.79 4.41
CA HIS A 145 4.34 -22.68 5.08
C HIS A 145 4.29 -23.05 6.59
N LEU A 146 3.11 -23.08 7.22
CA LEU A 146 3.04 -23.16 8.69
C LEU A 146 3.26 -24.55 9.29
N HIS A 147 3.33 -25.61 8.48
CA HIS A 147 3.50 -26.97 8.99
C HIS A 147 4.84 -27.16 9.72
N GLY A 148 4.80 -27.73 10.92
CA GLY A 148 5.99 -28.06 11.71
C GLY A 148 6.67 -26.89 12.43
N ARG A 149 6.00 -25.73 12.54
CA ARG A 149 6.48 -24.57 13.32
C ARG A 149 5.89 -24.57 14.73
N ALA A 150 6.53 -23.82 15.64
CA ALA A 150 6.07 -23.60 17.01
C ALA A 150 4.70 -22.91 17.06
N ASP A 151 3.94 -23.12 18.13
CA ASP A 151 2.53 -22.71 18.24
C ASP A 151 2.34 -21.18 18.10
N LEU A 152 3.21 -20.39 18.71
CA LEU A 152 3.16 -18.93 18.59
C LEU A 152 3.47 -18.45 17.17
N ASP A 153 4.46 -19.03 16.50
CA ASP A 153 4.81 -18.72 15.10
C ASP A 153 3.60 -18.99 14.18
N VAL A 154 2.98 -20.16 14.34
CA VAL A 154 1.76 -20.52 13.60
C VAL A 154 0.63 -19.51 13.87
N ARG A 155 0.44 -19.09 15.13
CA ARG A 155 -0.61 -18.13 15.49
C ARG A 155 -0.38 -16.75 14.87
N LEU A 156 0.84 -16.24 14.92
CA LEU A 156 1.22 -14.96 14.34
C LEU A 156 0.91 -14.91 12.83
N HIS A 157 1.29 -15.96 12.10
CA HIS A 157 1.05 -16.03 10.66
C HIS A 157 -0.42 -16.32 10.30
N LYS A 158 -1.16 -17.06 11.12
CA LYS A 158 -2.63 -17.19 10.94
C LYS A 158 -3.34 -15.84 11.07
N LEU A 159 -2.92 -14.99 12.01
CA LEU A 159 -3.44 -13.62 12.13
C LEU A 159 -3.08 -12.77 10.90
N LEU A 160 -1.89 -12.95 10.32
CA LEU A 160 -1.53 -12.32 9.05
C LEU A 160 -2.45 -12.77 7.91
N LEU A 161 -2.76 -14.07 7.80
CA LEU A 161 -3.71 -14.59 6.81
C LEU A 161 -5.10 -13.98 6.94
N LEU A 162 -5.56 -13.70 8.18
CA LEU A 162 -6.81 -12.98 8.41
C LEU A 162 -6.77 -11.52 7.90
N ALA A 163 -5.60 -10.88 7.86
CA ALA A 163 -5.43 -9.57 7.23
C ALA A 163 -5.31 -9.65 5.70
N VAL A 164 -4.81 -10.77 5.16
CA VAL A 164 -4.72 -11.02 3.71
C VAL A 164 -6.08 -11.29 3.08
N ALA A 165 -6.95 -12.08 3.73
CA ALA A 165 -8.23 -12.45 3.15
C ALA A 165 -9.11 -11.24 2.72
N PRO A 166 -9.29 -10.19 3.55
CA PRO A 166 -10.00 -8.98 3.12
C PRO A 166 -9.31 -8.22 1.99
N CYS A 167 -7.98 -8.20 1.92
CA CYS A 167 -7.26 -7.60 0.78
C CYS A 167 -7.59 -8.32 -0.54
N VAL A 168 -7.67 -9.65 -0.54
CA VAL A 168 -8.13 -10.43 -1.69
C VAL A 168 -9.57 -10.05 -2.04
N THR A 169 -10.49 -10.18 -1.07
CA THR A 169 -11.92 -9.95 -1.31
C THR A 169 -12.21 -8.52 -1.79
N VAL A 170 -11.62 -7.51 -1.16
CA VAL A 170 -11.87 -6.10 -1.49
C VAL A 170 -11.25 -5.72 -2.82
N SER A 171 -10.02 -6.16 -3.13
CA SER A 171 -9.40 -5.93 -4.44
C SER A 171 -10.23 -6.56 -5.56
N SER A 172 -10.73 -7.78 -5.32
CA SER A 172 -11.68 -8.44 -6.20
C SER A 172 -12.95 -7.59 -6.40
N LEU A 173 -13.59 -7.12 -5.31
CA LEU A 173 -14.77 -6.25 -5.38
C LEU A 173 -14.53 -4.91 -6.11
N GLU A 174 -13.32 -4.35 -6.05
CA GLU A 174 -12.96 -3.13 -6.79
C GLU A 174 -13.07 -3.33 -8.31
N ALA A 175 -12.75 -4.53 -8.83
CA ALA A 175 -12.91 -4.85 -10.25
C ALA A 175 -14.38 -4.77 -10.72
N TRP A 176 -15.33 -5.18 -9.86
CA TRP A 176 -16.77 -5.14 -10.17
C TRP A 176 -17.45 -3.81 -9.81
N ARG A 177 -16.90 -3.06 -8.85
CA ARG A 177 -17.49 -1.81 -8.32
C ARG A 177 -16.46 -0.66 -8.29
N PRO A 178 -15.87 -0.27 -9.43
CA PRO A 178 -14.77 0.71 -9.50
C PRO A 178 -15.16 2.13 -9.08
N ASN A 179 -16.46 2.45 -9.02
CA ASN A 179 -16.96 3.80 -8.71
C ASN A 179 -17.03 4.10 -7.19
N THR A 180 -16.72 3.12 -6.34
CA THR A 180 -16.79 3.29 -4.89
C THR A 180 -15.44 3.76 -4.33
N LEU A 181 -15.46 4.75 -3.43
CA LEU A 181 -14.25 5.16 -2.73
C LEU A 181 -14.01 4.30 -1.48
N LEU A 182 -15.05 3.68 -0.93
CA LEU A 182 -14.95 2.91 0.30
C LEU A 182 -14.10 1.63 0.13
N LEU A 183 -14.26 0.89 -0.96
CA LEU A 183 -13.49 -0.34 -1.20
C LEU A 183 -11.97 -0.09 -1.18
N PRO A 184 -11.42 0.84 -1.98
CA PRO A 184 -9.98 1.11 -1.94
C PRO A 184 -9.49 1.61 -0.57
N MET A 185 -10.34 2.32 0.19
CA MET A 185 -10.02 2.71 1.57
C MET A 185 -9.92 1.50 2.52
N VAL A 186 -10.86 0.57 2.41
CA VAL A 186 -10.84 -0.67 3.20
C VAL A 186 -9.62 -1.52 2.84
N ARG A 187 -9.27 -1.64 1.54
CA ARG A 187 -8.03 -2.31 1.12
C ARG A 187 -6.79 -1.66 1.70
N ALA A 188 -6.70 -0.32 1.69
CA ALA A 188 -5.60 0.40 2.33
C ALA A 188 -5.52 0.11 3.83
N ALA A 189 -6.65 0.06 4.54
CA ALA A 189 -6.70 -0.29 5.96
C ALA A 189 -6.13 -1.69 6.23
N PHE A 190 -6.58 -2.71 5.49
CA PHE A 190 -6.07 -4.07 5.68
C PHE A 190 -4.62 -4.24 5.23
N THR A 191 -4.17 -3.46 4.25
CA THR A 191 -2.74 -3.44 3.88
C THR A 191 -1.87 -2.78 4.96
N LEU A 192 -2.38 -1.75 5.66
CA LEU A 192 -1.72 -1.22 6.87
C LEU A 192 -1.66 -2.30 7.98
N VAL A 193 -2.74 -3.07 8.16
CA VAL A 193 -2.75 -4.17 9.15
C VAL A 193 -1.68 -5.19 8.79
N GLN A 194 -1.62 -5.66 7.54
CA GLN A 194 -0.55 -6.56 7.09
C GLN A 194 0.83 -5.96 7.36
N GLY A 195 1.07 -4.73 6.92
CA GLY A 195 2.38 -4.09 7.03
C GLY A 195 2.86 -3.94 8.47
N THR A 196 2.00 -3.44 9.36
CA THR A 196 2.33 -3.32 10.80
C THR A 196 2.47 -4.70 11.45
N TRP A 197 1.66 -5.68 11.05
CA TRP A 197 1.70 -7.01 11.61
C TRP A 197 2.94 -7.79 11.18
N PHE A 198 3.41 -7.64 9.95
CA PHE A 198 4.70 -8.17 9.51
C PHE A 198 5.85 -7.70 10.42
N TRP A 199 5.88 -6.42 10.76
CA TRP A 199 6.83 -5.88 11.73
C TRP A 199 6.67 -6.54 13.11
N GLN A 200 5.43 -6.71 13.58
CA GLN A 200 5.14 -7.38 14.85
C GLN A 200 5.64 -8.84 14.87
N VAL A 201 5.42 -9.59 13.78
CA VAL A 201 5.92 -10.97 13.64
C VAL A 201 7.45 -10.98 13.69
N GLY A 202 8.10 -10.08 12.94
CA GLY A 202 9.55 -9.93 12.97
C GLY A 202 10.07 -9.68 14.38
N TRP A 203 9.43 -8.77 15.13
CA TRP A 203 9.84 -8.41 16.48
C TRP A 203 9.67 -9.53 17.51
N ILE A 204 8.59 -10.32 17.40
CA ILE A 204 8.30 -11.41 18.34
C ILE A 204 9.19 -12.61 18.07
N LEU A 205 9.34 -13.02 16.81
CA LEU A 205 10.11 -14.22 16.45
C LEU A 205 11.62 -13.95 16.38
N TYR A 206 12.02 -12.72 16.11
CA TYR A 206 13.42 -12.33 15.93
C TYR A 206 13.70 -10.99 16.63
N PRO A 207 13.59 -10.94 17.98
CA PRO A 207 13.78 -9.71 18.73
C PRO A 207 15.17 -9.13 18.45
N PRO A 208 15.28 -7.83 18.10
CA PRO A 208 16.56 -7.22 17.73
C PRO A 208 17.49 -7.00 18.93
N PHE A 209 16.97 -7.14 20.15
CA PHE A 209 17.69 -6.92 21.40
C PHE A 209 17.77 -8.22 22.21
N PRO A 210 18.97 -8.60 22.71
CA PRO A 210 19.12 -9.75 23.59
C PRO A 210 18.23 -9.67 24.83
N GLY A 211 17.76 -10.83 25.32
CA GLY A 211 16.97 -10.93 26.56
C GLY A 211 15.48 -10.62 26.43
N HIS A 212 14.97 -10.38 25.21
CA HIS A 212 13.56 -10.12 24.93
C HIS A 212 12.89 -11.28 24.16
N GLU A 213 13.38 -12.49 24.38
CA GLU A 213 12.88 -13.69 23.72
C GLU A 213 11.49 -14.06 24.23
N TRP A 214 10.62 -14.44 23.30
CA TRP A 214 9.27 -14.89 23.60
C TRP A 214 9.26 -16.41 23.76
N ASP A 215 8.56 -16.91 24.77
CA ASP A 215 8.22 -18.33 24.84
C ASP A 215 7.23 -18.67 23.72
N LEU A 216 7.69 -19.45 22.75
CA LEU A 216 6.94 -19.81 21.54
C LEU A 216 5.84 -20.86 21.78
N GLU A 217 5.86 -21.52 22.94
CA GLU A 217 4.85 -22.52 23.33
C GLU A 217 3.90 -21.97 24.42
N SER A 218 4.13 -20.74 24.91
CA SER A 218 3.30 -20.13 25.94
C SER A 218 1.89 -19.80 25.44
N HIS A 219 0.90 -20.31 26.18
CA HIS A 219 -0.51 -19.98 25.96
C HIS A 219 -0.82 -18.50 26.22
N GLU A 220 -0.20 -17.89 27.21
CA GLU A 220 -0.40 -16.47 27.53
C GLU A 220 0.10 -15.57 26.40
N ASN A 221 1.27 -15.90 25.83
CA ASN A 221 1.80 -15.20 24.65
C ASN A 221 0.84 -15.34 23.46
N MET A 222 0.29 -16.54 23.26
CA MET A 222 -0.71 -16.80 22.23
C MET A 222 -1.99 -15.96 22.40
N MET A 223 -2.50 -15.82 23.63
CA MET A 223 -3.66 -14.97 23.91
C MET A 223 -3.34 -13.48 23.72
N PHE A 224 -2.15 -13.06 24.16
CA PHE A 224 -1.71 -11.68 24.02
C PHE A 224 -1.60 -11.26 22.56
N VAL A 225 -0.99 -12.08 21.68
CA VAL A 225 -0.83 -11.70 20.27
C VAL A 225 -2.17 -11.53 19.54
N SER A 226 -3.20 -12.31 19.89
CA SER A 226 -4.55 -12.08 19.35
C SER A 226 -5.13 -10.74 19.82
N THR A 227 -4.87 -10.35 21.07
CA THR A 227 -5.27 -9.03 21.61
C THR A 227 -4.50 -7.90 20.92
N ALA A 228 -3.18 -8.05 20.77
CA ALA A 228 -2.33 -7.09 20.07
C ALA A 228 -2.78 -6.90 18.62
N PHE A 229 -3.18 -7.97 17.92
CA PHE A 229 -3.72 -7.86 16.56
C PHE A 229 -4.98 -6.98 16.50
N CYS A 230 -5.90 -7.13 17.46
CA CYS A 230 -7.06 -6.24 17.55
C CYS A 230 -6.68 -4.78 17.84
N TRP A 231 -5.64 -4.55 18.65
CA TRP A 231 -5.12 -3.20 18.88
C TRP A 231 -4.48 -2.59 17.63
N HIS A 232 -3.82 -3.38 16.78
CA HIS A 232 -3.34 -2.90 15.47
C HIS A 232 -4.51 -2.42 14.60
N ILE A 233 -5.59 -3.20 14.52
CA ILE A 233 -6.80 -2.81 13.78
C ILE A 233 -7.36 -1.49 14.31
N LEU A 234 -7.54 -1.39 15.64
CA LEU A 234 -8.04 -0.16 16.27
C LEU A 234 -7.12 1.03 16.00
N GLY A 235 -5.81 0.87 16.19
CA GLY A 235 -4.81 1.90 15.98
C GLY A 235 -4.77 2.39 14.53
N ILE A 236 -4.93 1.48 13.56
CA ILE A 236 -4.99 1.81 12.13
C ILE A 236 -6.26 2.58 11.79
N LEU A 237 -7.41 2.19 12.33
CA LEU A 237 -8.66 2.93 12.13
C LEU A 237 -8.55 4.36 12.69
N LEU A 238 -8.01 4.51 13.90
CA LEU A 238 -7.77 5.82 14.51
C LEU A 238 -6.78 6.66 13.68
N PHE A 239 -5.67 6.05 13.24
CA PHE A 239 -4.70 6.69 12.36
C PHE A 239 -5.35 7.20 11.07
N MET A 240 -6.15 6.36 10.40
CA MET A 240 -6.86 6.76 9.19
C MET A 240 -7.86 7.88 9.47
N CYS A 241 -8.63 7.81 10.57
CA CYS A 241 -9.54 8.90 10.96
C CYS A 241 -8.81 10.24 11.13
N VAL A 242 -7.65 10.24 11.80
CA VAL A 242 -6.81 11.43 11.98
C VAL A 242 -6.32 11.95 10.62
N VAL A 243 -5.74 11.09 9.78
CA VAL A 243 -5.25 11.48 8.45
C VAL A 243 -6.37 12.08 7.62
N TYR A 244 -7.55 11.46 7.59
CA TYR A 244 -8.68 11.92 6.79
C TYR A 244 -9.21 13.27 7.27
N THR A 245 -9.28 13.47 8.58
CA THR A 245 -9.73 14.73 9.19
C THR A 245 -8.74 15.86 8.91
N VAL A 246 -7.44 15.61 9.12
CA VAL A 246 -6.38 16.59 8.87
C VAL A 246 -6.35 16.97 7.39
N VAL A 247 -6.36 15.99 6.49
CA VAL A 247 -6.36 16.22 5.04
C VAL A 247 -7.61 16.99 4.60
N TYR A 248 -8.77 16.66 5.16
CA TYR A 248 -10.01 17.40 4.89
C TYR A 248 -9.90 18.87 5.26
N HIS A 249 -9.45 19.19 6.47
CA HIS A 249 -9.30 20.58 6.90
C HIS A 249 -8.26 21.35 6.07
N ILE A 250 -7.11 20.73 5.76
CA ILE A 250 -6.09 21.33 4.89
C ILE A 250 -6.68 21.58 3.49
N TYR A 251 -7.42 20.62 2.95
CA TYR A 251 -8.04 20.74 1.64
C TYR A 251 -9.07 21.88 1.59
N GLN A 252 -9.97 21.96 2.57
CA GLN A 252 -10.97 23.03 2.66
C GLN A 252 -10.34 24.42 2.83
N ALA A 253 -9.29 24.53 3.65
CA ALA A 253 -8.57 25.78 3.82
C ALA A 253 -7.95 26.27 2.49
N LYS A 254 -7.33 25.36 1.72
CA LYS A 254 -6.75 25.69 0.41
C LYS A 254 -7.80 26.06 -0.63
N GLU A 255 -8.94 25.35 -0.67
CA GLU A 255 -10.04 25.70 -1.60
C GLU A 255 -10.65 27.07 -1.25
N LYS A 256 -10.80 27.39 0.05
CA LYS A 256 -11.26 28.72 0.48
C LYS A 256 -10.30 29.83 0.03
N GLN A 257 -9.00 29.66 0.26
CA GLN A 257 -7.97 30.61 -0.20
C GLN A 257 -8.02 30.83 -1.72
N ARG A 258 -8.11 29.75 -2.50
CA ARG A 258 -8.19 29.82 -3.96
C ARG A 258 -9.47 30.49 -4.46
N GLY A 259 -10.59 30.30 -3.76
CA GLY A 259 -11.84 31.01 -4.03
C GLY A 259 -11.67 32.52 -3.85
N THR A 260 -11.07 32.94 -2.74
CA THR A 260 -10.80 34.35 -2.44
C THR A 260 -9.82 34.99 -3.43
N GLU A 261 -8.76 34.29 -3.85
CA GLU A 261 -7.84 34.78 -4.90
C GLU A 261 -8.54 34.98 -6.25
N LEU A 262 -9.44 34.06 -6.62
CA LEU A 262 -10.21 34.16 -7.88
C LEU A 262 -11.24 35.32 -7.86
N GLU A 263 -11.78 35.67 -6.69
CA GLU A 263 -12.68 36.82 -6.53
C GLU A 263 -11.92 38.16 -6.53
N LEU A 264 -10.74 38.20 -5.89
CA LEU A 264 -9.91 39.42 -5.79
C LEU A 264 -9.08 39.72 -7.04
N GLY A 265 -8.71 38.70 -7.83
CA GLY A 265 -7.92 38.88 -9.05
C GLY A 265 -8.56 39.84 -10.07
N PRO A 266 -9.83 39.64 -10.46
CA PRO A 266 -10.56 40.54 -11.36
C PRO A 266 -10.71 41.97 -10.81
N LEU A 267 -10.95 42.11 -9.50
CA LEU A 267 -11.07 43.41 -8.82
C LEU A 267 -9.75 44.18 -8.86
N SER A 268 -8.63 43.50 -8.57
CA SER A 268 -7.30 44.11 -8.64
C SER A 268 -6.93 44.53 -10.05
N SER A 269 -7.26 43.73 -11.08
CA SER A 269 -7.01 44.11 -12.48
C SER A 269 -7.85 45.29 -12.92
N HIS A 270 -9.12 45.35 -12.51
CA HIS A 270 -9.99 46.50 -12.82
C HIS A 270 -9.53 47.78 -12.14
N MET A 271 -9.08 47.73 -10.87
CA MET A 271 -8.53 48.90 -10.18
C MET A 271 -7.24 49.40 -10.81
N LEU A 272 -6.32 48.51 -11.19
CA LEU A 272 -5.07 48.88 -11.87
C LEU A 272 -5.34 49.51 -13.24
N GLN A 273 -6.35 49.01 -13.97
CA GLN A 273 -6.71 49.57 -15.27
C GLN A 273 -7.39 50.94 -15.13
N ALA A 274 -8.32 51.10 -14.17
CA ALA A 274 -8.94 52.39 -13.88
C ALA A 274 -7.92 53.47 -13.44
N HIS A 275 -6.89 53.07 -12.70
CA HIS A 275 -5.84 54.00 -12.25
C HIS A 275 -4.84 54.35 -13.37
N SER A 276 -4.63 53.44 -14.33
CA SER A 276 -3.83 53.72 -15.54
C SER A 276 -4.56 54.66 -16.49
N ASP A 277 -5.87 54.51 -16.64
CA ASP A 277 -6.68 55.35 -17.53
C ASP A 277 -6.78 56.79 -16.98
N SER A 278 -6.78 56.98 -15.65
CA SER A 278 -6.81 58.31 -15.02
C SER A 278 -5.50 59.09 -15.05
N GLU A 279 -4.36 58.44 -15.34
CA GLU A 279 -3.05 59.11 -15.45
C GLU A 279 -2.74 59.56 -16.89
N LEU A 280 -3.60 59.21 -17.85
CA LEU A 280 -3.47 59.53 -19.27
C LEU A 280 -4.37 60.70 -19.73
N ASP A 281 -5.23 61.20 -18.85
CA ASP A 281 -6.07 62.41 -19.02
C ASP A 281 -5.49 63.62 -18.26
#